data_AF-A0A1G7NF82-F1
#
_entry.id   AF-A0A1G7NF82-F1
#
_cell.length_a   1.000
_cell.length_b   1.000
_cell.length_c   1.000
_cell.angle_alpha   90.00
_cell.angle_beta   90.00
_cell.angle_gamma   90.00
#
_symmetry.space_group_name_H-M   'P 1'
#
loop_
_entity.id
_entity.type
_entity.pdbx_description
1 polymer ?
#
loop_
_entity_poly.entity_id
_entity_poly.type
_entity_poly.pdbx_seq_one_letter_code
_entity_poly.pdbx_strand_id
1 'polypeptide(L)'
;MDKRYKHLDGEERGVILAEHRRGASLREIGELMGRAPSTIGRELRRGCPDGLPAQPHCAHRGGLAYRARRKHCGRRRKLALGGWLHDFVQGKLIYRRWSPEQIARKLRTMHPEDPTRQISHETIYAAIYAQPRGGLKAEMLAALRQAKP
;
A
#
# COMPACT_ATOMS: atom_id res chain seq x y z
N MET A 1 -20.35 6.65 -19.33
CA MET A 1 -19.67 5.42 -18.90
C MET A 1 -18.60 5.79 -17.89
N ASP A 2 -18.76 5.37 -16.63
CA ASP A 2 -17.85 5.69 -15.53
C ASP A 2 -16.48 5.03 -15.77
N LYS A 3 -15.48 5.81 -16.19
CA LYS A 3 -14.13 5.34 -16.58
C LYS A 3 -13.23 5.05 -15.36
N ARG A 4 -13.81 4.57 -14.26
CA ARG A 4 -13.01 4.11 -13.12
C ARG A 4 -12.36 2.77 -13.47
N TYR A 5 -11.04 2.75 -13.45
CA TYR A 5 -10.27 1.52 -13.67
C TYR A 5 -10.63 0.48 -12.60
N LYS A 6 -11.26 -0.62 -13.04
CA LYS A 6 -11.62 -1.76 -12.20
C LYS A 6 -10.64 -2.90 -12.41
N HIS A 7 -10.05 -3.39 -11.33
CA HIS A 7 -9.22 -4.59 -11.34
C HIS A 7 -10.05 -5.84 -11.63
N LEU A 8 -9.41 -6.87 -12.20
CA LEU A 8 -10.03 -8.19 -12.38
C LEU A 8 -10.31 -8.83 -11.01
N ASP A 9 -11.57 -9.12 -10.76
CA ASP A 9 -12.01 -9.87 -9.58
C ASP A 9 -11.77 -11.39 -9.74
N GLY A 10 -12.30 -12.20 -8.83
CA GLY A 10 -12.14 -13.65 -8.89
C GLY A 10 -12.95 -14.32 -10.00
N GLU A 11 -14.14 -13.80 -10.30
CA GLU A 11 -15.06 -14.34 -11.30
C GLU A 11 -14.53 -14.05 -12.70
N GLU A 12 -14.11 -12.82 -12.98
CA GLU A 12 -13.49 -12.45 -14.26
C GLU A 12 -12.24 -13.29 -14.54
N ARG A 13 -11.43 -13.60 -13.51
CA ARG A 13 -10.28 -14.50 -13.66
C ARG A 13 -10.69 -15.95 -13.94
N GLY A 14 -11.81 -16.39 -13.37
CA GLY A 14 -12.42 -17.69 -13.65
C GLY A 14 -12.90 -17.80 -15.09
N VAL A 15 -13.56 -16.76 -15.61
CA VAL A 15 -13.99 -16.68 -17.02
C VAL A 15 -12.78 -16.70 -17.95
N ILE A 16 -11.74 -15.92 -17.68
CA ILE A 16 -10.48 -15.95 -18.45
C ILE A 16 -9.90 -17.36 -18.49
N LEU A 17 -9.90 -18.09 -17.37
CA LEU A 17 -9.39 -19.45 -17.31
C LEU A 17 -10.23 -20.41 -18.16
N ALA A 18 -11.56 -20.36 -18.03
CA ALA A 18 -12.47 -21.25 -18.74
C ALA A 18 -12.38 -21.05 -20.26
N GLU A 19 -12.44 -19.80 -20.72
CA GLU A 19 -12.41 -19.47 -22.15
C GLU A 19 -11.03 -19.72 -22.77
N HIS A 20 -9.94 -19.43 -22.04
CA HIS A 20 -8.60 -19.78 -22.50
C HIS A 20 -8.41 -21.30 -22.66
N ARG A 21 -9.01 -22.12 -21.78
CA ARG A 21 -8.98 -23.59 -21.90
C ARG A 21 -9.80 -24.10 -23.08
N ARG A 22 -10.83 -23.36 -23.51
CA ARG A 22 -11.61 -23.63 -24.73
C ARG A 22 -10.88 -23.22 -26.01
N GLY A 23 -9.72 -22.57 -25.90
CA GLY A 23 -8.95 -22.10 -27.05
C GLY A 23 -9.36 -20.72 -27.57
N ALA A 24 -10.20 -19.97 -26.84
CA ALA A 24 -10.59 -18.63 -27.23
C ALA A 24 -9.38 -17.68 -27.25
N SER A 25 -9.33 -16.80 -28.25
CA SER A 25 -8.31 -15.78 -28.39
C SER A 25 -8.46 -14.68 -27.34
N LEU A 26 -7.38 -13.92 -27.10
CA LEU A 26 -7.41 -12.79 -26.16
C LEU A 26 -8.43 -11.71 -26.54
N ARG A 27 -8.78 -11.60 -27.84
CA ARG A 27 -9.76 -10.63 -28.35
C ARG A 27 -11.18 -11.08 -28.02
N GLU A 28 -11.50 -12.35 -28.29
CA GLU A 28 -12.82 -12.92 -27.98
C GLU A 28 -13.11 -12.86 -26.47
N ILE A 29 -12.14 -13.23 -25.63
CA ILE A 29 -12.27 -13.12 -24.17
C ILE A 29 -12.45 -11.66 -23.74
N GLY A 30 -11.74 -10.74 -24.39
CA GLY A 30 -11.84 -9.31 -24.13
C GLY A 30 -13.22 -8.76 -24.49
N GLU A 31 -13.76 -9.12 -25.65
CA GLU A 31 -15.09 -8.73 -26.12
C GLU A 31 -16.19 -9.28 -25.22
N LEU A 32 -16.10 -10.56 -24.83
CA LEU A 32 -17.05 -11.21 -23.92
C LEU A 32 -17.18 -10.47 -22.58
N MET A 33 -16.07 -9.99 -22.02
CA MET A 33 -16.05 -9.35 -20.70
C MET A 33 -16.03 -7.81 -20.76
N GLY A 34 -16.02 -7.20 -21.94
CA GLY A 34 -15.80 -5.76 -22.11
C GLY A 34 -14.44 -5.27 -21.58
N ARG A 35 -13.39 -6.09 -21.72
CA ARG A 35 -12.02 -5.80 -21.26
C ARG A 35 -11.04 -5.72 -22.43
N ALA A 36 -10.02 -4.89 -22.29
CA ALA A 36 -8.95 -4.82 -23.28
C ALA A 36 -8.20 -6.17 -23.39
N PRO A 37 -7.86 -6.67 -24.59
CA PRO A 37 -7.12 -7.93 -24.77
C PRO A 37 -5.78 -7.96 -24.03
N SER A 38 -5.13 -6.79 -23.88
CA SER A 38 -3.89 -6.63 -23.12
C SER A 38 -4.05 -6.87 -21.62
N THR A 39 -5.25 -6.69 -21.07
CA THR A 39 -5.57 -7.02 -19.67
C THR A 39 -5.63 -8.53 -19.49
N ILE A 40 -6.27 -9.23 -20.42
CA ILE A 40 -6.37 -10.70 -20.43
C ILE A 40 -4.97 -11.33 -20.54
N GLY A 41 -4.16 -10.89 -21.51
CA GLY A 41 -2.80 -11.39 -21.68
C GLY A 41 -1.85 -11.07 -20.51
N ARG A 42 -2.11 -10.00 -19.74
CA ARG A 42 -1.36 -9.70 -18.50
C ARG A 42 -1.79 -10.61 -17.35
N GLU A 43 -3.05 -11.01 -17.29
CA GLU A 43 -3.54 -11.96 -16.29
C GLU A 43 -3.00 -13.36 -16.54
N LEU A 44 -3.11 -13.86 -17.79
CA LEU A 44 -2.60 -15.18 -18.17
C LEU A 44 -1.10 -15.33 -17.85
N ARG A 45 -0.28 -14.35 -18.26
CA ARG A 45 1.15 -14.32 -17.90
C ARG A 45 1.42 -14.26 -16.39
N ARG A 46 0.53 -13.64 -15.61
CA ARG A 46 0.68 -13.55 -14.15
C ARG A 46 0.35 -14.88 -13.46
N GLY A 47 -0.61 -15.63 -14.00
CA GLY A 47 -1.02 -16.94 -13.50
C GLY A 47 -0.11 -18.10 -13.92
N CYS A 48 0.84 -17.88 -14.83
CA CYS A 48 1.87 -18.83 -15.27
C CYS A 48 3.29 -18.34 -14.91
N PRO A 49 3.80 -18.61 -13.70
CA PRO A 49 5.22 -18.46 -13.44
C PRO A 49 5.99 -19.51 -14.23
N ASP A 50 7.16 -19.10 -14.73
CA ASP A 50 8.16 -19.91 -15.45
C ASP A 50 7.99 -20.04 -16.96
N GLY A 51 6.92 -19.52 -17.57
CA GLY A 51 6.79 -19.50 -19.04
C GLY A 51 6.84 -20.89 -19.70
N LEU A 52 6.81 -21.94 -18.89
CA LEU A 52 6.83 -23.33 -19.31
C LEU A 52 5.45 -23.64 -19.90
N PRO A 53 5.38 -24.13 -21.15
CA PRO A 53 4.12 -24.51 -21.81
C PRO A 53 3.29 -25.53 -21.00
N ALA A 54 3.94 -26.24 -20.08
CA ALA A 54 3.37 -27.34 -19.30
C ALA A 54 2.58 -26.93 -18.05
N GLN A 55 2.62 -25.67 -17.60
CA GLN A 55 1.79 -25.23 -16.47
C GLN A 55 0.57 -24.42 -16.96
N PRO A 56 -0.64 -25.01 -16.93
CA PRO A 56 -1.86 -24.29 -17.28
C PRO A 56 -2.02 -23.05 -16.39
N HIS A 57 -2.50 -21.97 -16.99
CA HIS A 57 -2.91 -20.78 -16.25
C HIS A 57 -3.75 -21.15 -15.02
N CYS A 58 -3.41 -20.59 -13.86
CA CYS A 58 -4.17 -20.75 -12.63
C CYS A 58 -4.68 -19.38 -12.16
N ALA A 59 -5.99 -19.17 -12.27
CA ALA A 59 -6.67 -17.94 -11.85
C ALA A 59 -6.38 -17.57 -10.38
N HIS A 60 -6.33 -18.58 -9.50
CA HIS A 60 -6.00 -18.41 -8.09
C HIS A 60 -4.57 -17.88 -7.91
N ARG A 61 -3.59 -18.50 -8.60
CA ARG A 61 -2.18 -18.08 -8.56
C ARG A 61 -1.99 -16.67 -9.11
N GLY A 62 -2.66 -16.33 -10.21
CA GLY A 62 -2.69 -14.97 -10.76
C GLY A 62 -3.21 -13.95 -9.76
N GLY A 63 -4.30 -14.30 -9.05
CA GLY A 63 -4.88 -13.49 -7.96
C GLY A 63 -3.93 -13.29 -6.78
N LEU A 64 -3.30 -14.36 -6.30
CA LEU A 64 -2.31 -14.28 -5.22
C LEU A 64 -1.09 -13.43 -5.60
N ALA A 65 -0.53 -13.64 -6.80
CA ALA A 65 0.59 -12.85 -7.31
C ALA A 65 0.23 -11.37 -7.44
N TYR A 66 -0.99 -11.05 -7.89
CA TYR A 66 -1.48 -9.68 -7.93
C TYR A 66 -1.55 -9.06 -6.53
N ARG A 67 -2.17 -9.74 -5.56
CA ARG A 67 -2.26 -9.27 -4.17
C ARG A 67 -0.88 -9.08 -3.53
N ALA A 68 0.04 -10.02 -3.75
CA ALA A 68 1.41 -9.95 -3.25
C ALA A 68 2.13 -8.70 -3.78
N ARG A 69 2.12 -8.48 -5.10
CA ARG A 69 2.72 -7.28 -5.71
C ARG A 69 2.09 -5.99 -5.16
N ARG A 70 0.77 -5.96 -4.97
CA ARG A 70 0.07 -4.80 -4.41
C ARG A 70 0.45 -4.46 -2.98
N LYS A 71 0.83 -5.43 -2.14
CA LYS A 71 1.35 -5.14 -0.79
C LYS A 71 2.61 -4.28 -0.82
N HIS A 72 3.40 -4.37 -1.89
CA HIS A 72 4.59 -3.55 -2.10
C HIS A 72 4.28 -2.22 -2.79
N CYS A 73 3.13 -2.11 -3.46
CA CYS A 73 2.70 -0.89 -4.12
C CYS A 73 2.06 0.09 -3.12
N GLY A 74 2.88 0.94 -2.51
CA GLY A 74 2.43 2.03 -1.65
C GLY A 74 3.59 2.71 -0.95
N ARG A 75 3.41 3.98 -0.56
CA ARG A 75 4.41 4.66 0.26
C ARG A 75 4.48 3.96 1.62
N ARG A 76 5.64 3.39 1.95
CA ARG A 76 5.87 2.82 3.29
C ARG A 76 5.76 3.94 4.32
N ARG A 77 5.03 3.69 5.41
CA ARG A 77 4.94 4.64 6.52
C ARG A 77 6.31 4.74 7.19
N LYS A 78 6.86 5.95 7.31
CA LYS A 78 8.13 6.19 8.01
C LYS A 78 8.02 5.87 9.51
N LEU A 79 6.86 6.15 10.12
CA LEU A 79 6.55 5.82 11.51
C LEU A 79 5.88 4.45 11.58
N ALA A 80 6.66 3.39 11.38
CA ALA A 80 6.22 2.03 11.67
C ALA A 80 6.23 1.79 13.19
N LEU A 81 5.20 1.16 13.73
CA LEU A 81 5.13 0.78 15.15
C LEU A 81 6.35 -0.06 15.54
N GLY A 82 6.96 0.26 16.68
CA GLY A 82 8.17 -0.42 17.18
C GLY A 82 9.46 -0.11 16.41
N GLY A 83 9.43 0.84 15.45
CA GLY A 83 10.63 1.35 14.82
C GLY A 83 11.26 2.48 15.64
N TRP A 84 12.58 2.60 15.59
CA TRP A 84 13.33 3.65 16.31
C TRP A 84 12.74 5.06 16.13
N LEU A 85 12.35 5.42 14.90
CA LEU A 85 11.79 6.74 14.59
C LEU A 85 10.42 6.95 15.26
N HIS A 86 9.61 5.89 15.34
CA HIS A 86 8.33 5.92 16.04
C HIS A 86 8.54 6.14 17.54
N ASP A 87 9.43 5.36 18.14
CA ASP A 87 9.69 5.43 19.59
C ASP A 87 10.33 6.76 19.98
N PHE A 88 11.21 7.30 19.13
CA PHE A 88 11.75 8.65 19.30
C PHE A 88 10.63 9.70 19.28
N VAL A 89 9.78 9.70 18.25
CA VAL A 89 8.68 10.67 18.12
C VAL A 89 7.71 10.55 19.29
N GLN A 90 7.28 9.33 19.64
CA GLN A 90 6.39 9.06 20.76
C GLN A 90 7.00 9.56 22.09
N GLY A 91 8.27 9.24 22.34
CA GLY A 91 8.94 9.63 23.57
C GLY A 91 9.11 11.14 23.70
N LYS A 92 9.38 11.85 22.58
CA LYS A 92 9.46 13.32 22.59
C LYS A 92 8.08 13.98 22.73
N LEU A 93 7.04 13.41 22.13
CA LEU A 93 5.66 13.89 22.29
C LEU A 93 5.19 13.72 23.74
N ILE A 94 5.17 12.49 24.26
CA ILE A 94 4.48 12.16 25.52
C ILE A 94 5.27 12.67 26.73
N TYR A 95 6.58 12.36 26.80
CA TYR A 95 7.39 12.63 27.99
C TYR A 95 8.06 14.01 27.99
N ARG A 96 8.34 14.57 26.81
CA ARG A 96 9.00 15.89 26.68
C ARG A 96 8.07 17.00 26.19
N ARG A 97 6.85 16.68 25.78
CA ARG A 97 5.83 17.63 25.29
C ARG A 97 6.34 18.52 24.16
N TRP A 98 7.19 17.96 23.29
CA TRP A 98 7.65 18.67 22.10
C TRP A 98 6.56 18.67 21.03
N SER A 99 6.42 19.79 20.32
CA SER A 99 5.56 19.87 19.13
C SER A 99 6.12 19.03 17.97
N PRO A 100 5.27 18.56 17.05
CA PRO A 100 5.71 17.88 15.82
C PRO A 100 6.77 18.66 15.03
N GLU A 101 6.68 19.99 14.99
CA GLU A 101 7.63 20.89 14.33
C GLU A 101 8.99 20.88 15.02
N GLN A 102 9.02 20.92 16.36
CA GLN A 102 10.26 20.81 17.14
C GLN A 102 10.94 19.46 16.92
N ILE A 103 10.15 18.37 16.89
CA ILE A 103 10.68 17.02 16.67
C ILE A 103 11.26 16.89 15.27
N ALA A 104 10.54 17.34 14.24
CA ALA A 104 11.00 17.31 12.85
C ALA A 104 12.30 18.12 12.67
N ARG A 105 12.38 19.33 13.25
CA ARG A 105 13.58 20.16 13.21
C ARG A 105 14.75 19.50 13.93
N LYS A 106 14.53 18.91 15.11
CA LYS A 106 15.59 18.22 15.86
C LYS A 106 16.13 17.03 15.08
N LEU A 107 15.27 16.21 14.48
CA LEU A 107 15.69 15.07 13.67
C LEU A 107 16.51 15.49 12.45
N ARG A 108 16.12 16.57 11.77
CA ARG A 108 16.92 17.14 10.66
C ARG A 108 18.31 17.60 11.12
N THR A 109 18.39 18.19 12.31
CA THR A 109 19.67 18.66 12.88
C THR A 109 20.55 17.49 13.34
N MET A 110 19.96 16.42 13.87
CA MET A 110 20.69 15.24 14.33
C MET A 110 21.17 14.34 13.19
N HIS A 111 20.44 14.33 12.07
CA HIS A 111 20.69 13.43 10.94
C HIS A 111 20.69 14.17 9.61
N PRO A 112 21.58 15.18 9.40
CA PRO A 112 21.58 15.98 8.19
C PRO A 112 21.81 15.13 6.92
N GLU A 113 22.71 14.15 7.00
CA GLU A 113 23.10 13.27 5.89
C GLU A 113 22.24 12.00 5.72
N ASP A 114 21.28 11.74 6.62
CA ASP A 114 20.42 10.55 6.56
C ASP A 114 18.93 10.91 6.48
N PRO A 115 18.38 11.10 5.25
CA PRO A 115 16.97 11.40 5.03
C PRO A 115 16.00 10.29 5.49
N THR A 116 16.49 9.07 5.74
CA THR A 116 15.66 7.98 6.24
C THR A 116 15.31 8.15 7.72
N ARG A 117 16.19 8.82 8.48
CA ARG A 117 15.98 9.22 9.89
C ARG A 117 15.31 10.57 10.06
N GLN A 118 15.10 11.30 8.97
CA GLN A 118 14.35 12.57 8.97
C GLN A 118 12.86 12.35 8.68
N ILE A 119 12.03 13.22 9.25
CA ILE A 119 10.58 13.20 9.05
C ILE A 119 10.01 14.61 9.07
N SER A 120 8.97 14.86 8.27
CA SER A 120 8.23 16.12 8.32
C SER A 120 7.21 16.11 9.45
N HIS A 121 6.86 17.29 9.96
CA HIS A 121 5.88 17.44 11.03
C HIS A 121 4.47 17.04 10.57
N GLU A 122 4.13 17.23 9.29
CA GLU A 122 2.88 16.74 8.69
C GLU A 122 2.80 15.23 8.70
N THR A 123 3.93 14.53 8.52
CA THR A 123 3.96 13.06 8.63
C THR A 123 3.70 12.60 10.07
N ILE A 124 4.22 13.36 11.05
CA ILE A 124 3.96 13.10 12.48
C ILE A 124 2.47 13.32 12.78
N TYR A 125 1.87 14.43 12.34
CA TYR A 125 0.42 14.66 12.49
C TYR A 125 -0.39 13.55 11.84
N ALA A 126 -0.10 13.20 10.59
CA ALA A 126 -0.80 12.14 9.87
C ALA A 126 -0.71 10.79 10.62
N ALA A 127 0.44 10.48 11.22
CA ALA A 127 0.62 9.27 12.01
C ALA A 127 -0.23 9.28 13.30
N ILE A 128 -0.27 10.41 14.03
CA ILE A 128 -1.11 10.57 15.22
C ILE A 128 -2.58 10.35 14.88
N TYR A 129 -3.07 10.96 13.79
CA TYR A 129 -4.46 10.82 13.38
C TYR A 129 -4.80 9.43 12.82
N ALA A 130 -3.85 8.78 12.13
CA ALA A 130 -4.01 7.43 11.60
C ALA A 130 -3.91 6.32 12.67
N GLN A 131 -3.48 6.65 13.89
CA GLN A 131 -3.39 5.68 14.99
C GLN A 131 -4.78 5.10 15.33
N PRO A 132 -4.90 3.78 15.60
CA PRO A 132 -6.13 3.19 16.10
C PRO A 132 -6.61 3.90 17.37
N ARG A 133 -7.93 3.90 17.60
CA ARG A 133 -8.50 4.46 18.83
C ARG A 133 -7.99 3.66 20.04
N GLY A 134 -7.49 4.34 21.06
CA GLY A 134 -6.94 3.73 22.28
C GLY A 134 -6.14 4.73 23.12
N GLY A 135 -5.63 4.27 24.27
CA GLY A 135 -4.89 5.10 25.24
C GLY A 135 -3.70 5.82 24.61
N LEU A 136 -2.91 5.12 23.79
CA LEU A 136 -1.76 5.71 23.11
C LEU A 136 -2.15 6.90 22.21
N LYS A 137 -3.25 6.80 21.45
CA LYS A 137 -3.73 7.91 20.62
C LYS A 137 -4.18 9.08 21.50
N ALA A 138 -4.88 8.80 22.59
CA ALA A 138 -5.35 9.83 23.52
C ALA A 138 -4.17 10.57 24.16
N GLU A 139 -3.13 9.86 24.57
CA GLU A 139 -1.90 10.44 25.14
C GLU A 139 -1.15 11.30 24.12
N MET A 140 -0.99 10.81 22.88
CA MET A 140 -0.35 11.57 21.81
C MET A 140 -1.14 12.85 21.48
N LEU A 141 -2.48 12.78 21.42
CA LEU A 141 -3.33 13.95 21.21
C LEU A 141 -3.27 14.92 22.39
N ALA A 142 -3.27 14.44 23.63
CA ALA A 142 -3.10 15.26 24.83
C ALA A 142 -1.72 15.93 24.90
N ALA A 143 -0.71 15.36 24.24
CA ALA A 143 0.61 15.96 24.10
C ALA A 143 0.64 17.09 23.06
N LEU A 144 -0.24 17.07 22.06
CA LEU A 144 -0.42 18.18 21.12
C LEU A 144 -1.15 19.31 21.84
N ARG A 145 -0.40 20.24 22.44
CA ARG A 145 -0.97 21.47 22.99
C ARG A 145 -1.64 22.25 21.86
N GLN A 146 -2.97 22.31 21.87
CA GLN A 146 -3.73 23.24 21.02
C GLN A 146 -3.66 24.64 21.63
N ALA A 147 -2.53 25.31 21.49
CA ALA A 147 -2.50 26.76 21.66
C ALA A 147 -2.94 27.37 20.32
N LYS A 148 -4.20 27.76 20.24
CA LYS A 148 -4.65 28.72 19.21
C LYS A 148 -4.15 30.10 19.67
N PRO A 149 -3.42 30.86 18.83
CA PRO A 149 -3.31 32.31 19.06
C PRO A 149 -4.68 32.97 18.95
#